data_AF-A0A1A8MQ11-F1
#
_entry.id   AF-A0A1A8MQ11-F1
#
_cell.length_a   1.000
_cell.length_b   1.000
_cell.length_c   1.000
_cell.angle_alpha   90.00
_cell.angle_beta   90.00
_cell.angle_gamma   90.00
#
_symmetry.space_group_name_H-M   'P 1'
#
loop_
_entity.id
_entity.type
_entity.pdbx_description
1 polymer ?
#
loop_
_entity_poly.entity_id
_entity_poly.type
_entity_poly.pdbx_seq_one_letter_code
_entity_poly.pdbx_strand_id
1 'polypeptide(L)'
;MPGYEGIGAAGGFLPPPMPAEPVAPPQPGAAPDSWVIPALQEDVARAAFKDFANSKCCYGSGPAEEGVITNMEPFNTFRYRLETFTESRSTEMAQKPHEGETADFYTQPAPRPWEVEVQAPALFTNHTEEKRVPYTSSIKECDSCHSKGTKACEKCTGSGYKSCLKCNGSGKEEEQNCSACNATGKDSVQLVKNTRFFIVKLSSPVDWINPSAELKAPVPWQQTVISGFAEGLSL
;
A
#
# COMPACT_ATOMS: atom_id res chain seq x y z
N MET A 1 11.42 -5.09 -24.03
CA MET A 1 10.17 -5.85 -24.24
C MET A 1 9.08 -4.82 -24.49
N PRO A 2 8.20 -5.01 -25.49
CA PRO A 2 7.18 -4.01 -25.84
C PRO A 2 6.31 -3.64 -24.63
N GLY A 3 6.13 -2.34 -24.35
CA GLY A 3 5.38 -1.85 -23.18
C GLY A 3 6.16 -1.85 -21.85
N TYR A 4 7.40 -2.33 -21.89
CA TYR A 4 8.36 -2.38 -20.78
C TYR A 4 9.68 -1.74 -21.20
N GLU A 5 9.69 -0.90 -22.25
CA GLU A 5 10.87 -0.16 -22.70
C GLU A 5 11.27 0.91 -21.67
N GLY A 6 12.57 1.04 -21.39
CA GLY A 6 13.09 2.05 -20.45
C GLY A 6 13.08 1.66 -18.97
N ILE A 7 12.58 0.47 -18.62
CA ILE A 7 12.66 -0.05 -17.24
C ILE A 7 14.08 -0.57 -17.00
N GLY A 8 14.92 0.29 -16.40
CA GLY A 8 16.23 -0.09 -15.91
C GLY A 8 16.15 -1.05 -14.72
N ALA A 9 17.30 -1.52 -14.22
CA ALA A 9 17.38 -2.44 -13.07
C ALA A 9 16.75 -1.87 -11.77
N ALA A 10 16.49 -0.57 -11.71
CA ALA A 10 15.93 0.14 -10.55
C ALA A 10 14.40 0.31 -10.59
N GLY A 11 13.73 -0.18 -11.64
CA GLY A 11 12.28 -0.01 -11.82
C GLY A 11 11.87 1.43 -12.13
N GLY A 12 10.57 1.65 -12.38
CA GLY A 12 10.03 2.97 -12.71
C GLY A 12 8.54 3.13 -12.39
N PHE A 13 8.14 4.35 -12.02
CA PHE A 13 6.73 4.73 -11.85
C PHE A 13 6.02 4.77 -13.20
N LEU A 14 4.79 4.28 -13.24
CA LEU A 14 3.99 4.24 -14.45
C LEU A 14 2.70 5.04 -14.27
N PRO A 15 2.51 6.14 -15.01
CA PRO A 15 1.28 6.92 -14.89
C PRO A 15 0.08 6.08 -15.38
N PRO A 16 -1.10 6.24 -14.75
CA PRO A 16 -2.32 5.60 -15.23
C PRO A 16 -2.68 6.08 -16.64
N PRO A 17 -3.33 5.21 -17.45
CA PRO A 17 -3.85 5.63 -18.74
C PRO A 17 -4.88 6.75 -18.54
N MET A 18 -4.88 7.73 -19.45
CA MET A 18 -5.90 8.77 -19.45
C MET A 18 -7.27 8.12 -19.71
N PRO A 19 -8.30 8.42 -18.89
CA PRO A 19 -9.65 7.93 -19.13
C PRO A 19 -10.11 8.30 -20.55
N ALA A 20 -10.64 7.34 -21.30
CA ALA A 20 -11.15 7.57 -22.65
C ALA A 20 -12.43 8.44 -22.63
N GLU A 21 -13.18 8.40 -21.53
CA GLU A 21 -14.39 9.18 -21.33
C GLU A 21 -14.26 10.09 -20.10
N PRO A 22 -14.86 11.30 -20.12
CA PRO A 22 -14.94 12.14 -18.94
C PRO A 22 -15.66 11.41 -17.81
N VAL A 23 -15.02 11.28 -16.65
CA VAL A 23 -15.68 10.77 -15.45
C VAL A 23 -16.74 11.79 -15.04
N ALA A 24 -18.01 11.42 -15.17
CA ALA A 24 -19.11 12.26 -14.71
C ALA A 24 -18.95 12.51 -13.20
N PRO A 25 -19.09 13.75 -12.71
CA PRO A 25 -19.10 14.01 -11.29
C PRO A 25 -20.19 13.14 -10.62
N PRO A 26 -19.91 12.52 -9.46
CA PRO A 26 -20.95 11.83 -8.72
C PRO A 26 -22.10 12.80 -8.47
N GLN A 27 -23.33 12.37 -8.81
CA GLN A 27 -24.51 13.19 -8.53
C GLN A 27 -24.69 13.28 -7.01
N PRO A 28 -25.00 14.48 -6.46
CA PRO A 28 -25.38 14.61 -5.07
C PRO A 28 -26.53 13.64 -4.78
N GLY A 29 -26.39 12.85 -3.72
CA GLY A 29 -27.47 11.98 -3.25
C GLY A 29 -28.71 12.81 -2.90
N ALA A 30 -29.87 12.14 -2.80
CA ALA A 30 -31.10 12.80 -2.38
C ALA A 30 -30.90 13.48 -1.01
N ALA A 31 -31.11 14.80 -0.96
CA ALA A 31 -31.19 15.50 0.30
C ALA A 31 -32.44 15.01 1.05
N PRO A 32 -32.35 14.68 2.35
CA PRO A 32 -33.54 14.34 3.11
C PRO A 32 -34.48 15.56 3.19
N ASP A 33 -35.77 15.31 3.02
CA ASP A 33 -36.83 16.34 2.99
C ASP A 33 -36.99 17.07 4.34
N SER A 34 -36.52 16.48 5.44
CA SER A 34 -36.49 17.12 6.76
C SER A 34 -35.27 16.70 7.58
N TRP A 35 -34.60 17.69 8.17
CA TRP A 35 -33.51 17.50 9.13
C TRP A 35 -34.05 17.77 10.52
N VAL A 36 -34.19 16.73 11.35
CA VAL A 36 -34.53 16.89 12.76
C VAL A 36 -33.23 17.13 13.52
N ILE A 37 -32.96 18.38 13.90
CA ILE A 37 -31.81 18.72 14.75
C ILE A 37 -32.23 18.54 16.21
N PRO A 38 -31.62 17.62 16.98
CA PRO A 38 -31.96 17.44 18.38
C PRO A 38 -31.66 18.72 19.16
N ALA A 39 -32.65 19.19 19.93
CA ALA A 39 -32.42 20.27 20.88
C ALA A 39 -31.53 19.77 22.02
N LEU A 40 -30.44 20.49 22.30
CA LEU A 40 -29.59 20.24 23.45
C LEU A 40 -30.28 20.78 24.70
N GLN A 41 -30.33 19.99 25.78
CA GLN A 41 -30.88 20.45 27.06
C GLN A 41 -29.92 21.45 27.73
N GLU A 42 -30.46 22.43 28.46
CA GLU A 42 -29.68 23.51 29.07
C GLU A 42 -28.65 22.99 30.08
N ASP A 43 -29.01 22.00 30.89
CA ASP A 43 -28.13 21.39 31.88
C ASP A 43 -26.90 20.73 31.24
N VAL A 44 -27.09 20.04 30.13
CA VAL A 44 -26.01 19.41 29.34
C VAL A 44 -25.14 20.50 28.69
N ALA A 45 -25.74 21.54 28.12
CA ALA A 45 -25.00 22.66 27.54
C ALA A 45 -24.13 23.38 28.58
N ARG A 46 -24.69 23.59 29.77
CA ARG A 46 -24.00 24.23 30.90
C ARG A 46 -22.86 23.37 31.45
N ALA A 47 -23.08 22.07 31.57
CA ALA A 47 -22.02 21.13 31.98
C ALA A 47 -20.86 21.15 30.97
N ALA A 48 -21.15 21.05 29.67
CA ALA A 48 -20.14 21.12 28.62
C ALA A 48 -19.37 22.46 28.61
N PHE A 49 -20.06 23.58 28.86
CA PHE A 49 -19.41 24.89 28.94
C PHE A 49 -18.47 24.99 30.15
N LYS A 50 -18.86 24.45 31.31
CA LYS A 50 -17.99 24.36 32.49
C LYS A 50 -16.76 23.49 32.22
N ASP A 51 -16.94 22.33 31.62
CA ASP A 51 -15.84 21.44 31.25
C ASP A 51 -14.86 22.12 30.29
N PHE A 52 -15.39 22.83 29.29
CA PHE A 52 -14.57 23.61 28.37
C PHE A 52 -13.79 24.73 29.08
N ALA A 53 -14.43 25.51 29.95
CA ALA A 53 -13.78 26.57 30.72
C ALA A 53 -12.66 26.00 31.62
N ASN A 54 -12.93 24.90 32.31
CA ASN A 54 -11.95 24.20 33.17
C ASN A 54 -10.78 23.60 32.38
N SER A 55 -10.97 23.26 31.10
CA SER A 55 -9.90 22.75 30.23
C SER A 55 -8.88 23.83 29.82
N LYS A 56 -9.16 25.11 30.06
CA LYS A 56 -8.28 26.24 29.70
C LYS A 56 -7.68 26.85 30.96
N CYS A 57 -6.35 26.96 31.00
CA CYS A 57 -5.55 27.38 32.16
C CYS A 57 -5.99 28.67 32.85
N CYS A 58 -6.69 29.52 32.11
CA CYS A 58 -6.73 30.95 32.36
C CYS A 58 -8.14 31.52 32.11
N TYR A 59 -9.14 30.65 31.92
CA TYR A 59 -10.53 31.07 31.81
C TYR A 59 -11.14 31.13 33.22
N GLY A 60 -11.79 32.24 33.54
CA GLY A 60 -12.62 32.31 34.76
C GLY A 60 -13.86 31.44 34.60
N SER A 61 -14.26 30.74 35.66
CA SER A 61 -15.46 29.89 35.65
C SER A 61 -16.77 30.68 35.81
N GLY A 62 -16.71 31.93 36.28
CA GLY A 62 -17.87 32.79 36.55
C GLY A 62 -18.91 32.80 35.42
N PRO A 63 -18.55 33.03 34.15
CA PRO A 63 -19.51 32.99 33.03
C PRO A 63 -20.22 31.63 32.87
N ALA A 64 -19.54 30.51 33.14
CA ALA A 64 -20.12 29.17 33.01
C ALA A 64 -20.94 28.75 34.24
N GLU A 65 -20.65 29.32 35.41
CA GLU A 65 -21.35 29.04 36.67
C GLU A 65 -22.58 29.93 36.88
N GLU A 66 -22.43 31.23 36.65
CA GLU A 66 -23.42 32.26 37.02
C GLU A 66 -24.18 32.82 35.82
N GLY A 67 -23.71 32.57 34.59
CA GLY A 67 -24.33 33.08 33.37
C GLY A 67 -25.76 32.56 33.18
N VAL A 68 -26.68 33.46 32.85
CA VAL A 68 -28.07 33.12 32.48
C VAL A 68 -28.13 32.84 30.97
N ILE A 69 -28.58 31.64 30.59
CA ILE A 69 -28.79 31.29 29.18
C ILE A 69 -30.14 31.86 28.76
N THR A 70 -30.12 32.82 27.84
CA THR A 70 -31.33 33.55 27.40
C THR A 70 -31.99 32.95 26.17
N ASN A 71 -31.23 32.23 25.34
CA ASN A 71 -31.72 31.56 24.14
C ASN A 71 -30.84 30.34 23.82
N MET A 72 -31.45 29.28 23.29
CA MET A 72 -30.76 28.07 22.83
C MET A 72 -31.28 27.69 21.45
N GLU A 73 -30.49 27.98 20.43
CA GLU A 73 -30.80 27.65 19.04
C GLU A 73 -29.89 26.52 18.54
N PRO A 74 -30.47 25.39 18.08
CA PRO A 74 -29.68 24.31 17.52
C PRO A 74 -29.22 24.66 16.10
N PHE A 75 -27.90 24.58 15.87
CA PHE A 75 -27.30 24.74 14.54
C PHE A 75 -26.70 23.42 14.08
N ASN A 76 -26.78 23.15 12.77
CA ASN A 76 -26.07 22.05 12.14
C ASN A 76 -24.60 22.43 11.89
N THR A 77 -23.69 21.55 12.26
CA THR A 77 -22.29 21.61 11.81
C THR A 77 -21.97 20.35 11.03
N PHE A 78 -21.28 20.52 9.90
CA PHE A 78 -20.83 19.40 9.07
C PHE A 78 -19.37 19.12 9.36
N ARG A 79 -19.09 17.94 9.91
CA ARG A 79 -17.72 17.44 10.05
C ARG A 79 -17.49 16.39 8.97
N TYR A 80 -16.78 16.77 7.92
CA TYR A 80 -16.38 15.83 6.87
C TYR A 80 -14.99 15.26 7.20
N ARG A 81 -14.78 13.98 6.86
CA ARG A 81 -13.46 13.34 6.82
C ARG A 81 -13.20 12.97 5.37
N LEU A 82 -12.15 13.55 4.79
CA LEU A 82 -11.74 13.20 3.44
C LEU A 82 -10.68 12.10 3.52
N GLU A 83 -11.01 10.94 2.97
CA GLU A 83 -10.09 9.83 2.78
C GLU A 83 -9.78 9.74 1.30
N THR A 84 -8.48 9.76 0.97
CA THR A 84 -8.03 9.58 -0.41
C THR A 84 -7.44 8.19 -0.54
N PHE A 85 -7.93 7.44 -1.52
CA PHE A 85 -7.41 6.14 -1.90
C PHE A 85 -6.86 6.25 -3.32
N THR A 86 -5.56 6.04 -3.50
CA THR A 86 -4.89 6.14 -4.80
C THR A 86 -4.17 4.84 -5.10
N GLU A 87 -4.31 4.30 -6.30
CA GLU A 87 -3.50 3.19 -6.77
C GLU A 87 -2.28 3.70 -7.55
N SER A 88 -1.11 3.17 -7.22
CA SER A 88 0.13 3.38 -7.97
C SER A 88 0.69 2.05 -8.46
N ARG A 89 1.25 2.04 -9.68
CA ARG A 89 1.93 0.87 -10.25
C ARG A 89 3.38 1.21 -10.58
N SER A 90 4.27 0.30 -10.25
CA SER A 90 5.66 0.32 -10.71
C SER A 90 6.04 -1.05 -11.23
N THR A 91 7.06 -1.09 -12.07
CA THR A 91 7.52 -2.35 -12.65
C THR A 91 9.00 -2.54 -12.38
N GLU A 92 9.37 -3.78 -12.07
CA GLU A 92 10.77 -4.18 -11.91
C GLU A 92 11.04 -5.55 -12.54
N MET A 93 12.32 -5.82 -12.82
CA MET A 93 12.77 -7.12 -13.30
C MET A 93 13.11 -8.00 -12.09
N ALA A 94 12.44 -9.14 -11.97
CA ALA A 94 12.70 -10.15 -10.96
C ALA A 94 13.39 -11.38 -11.55
N GLN A 95 14.07 -12.14 -10.69
CA GLN A 95 14.70 -13.42 -11.05
C GLN A 95 14.49 -14.45 -9.94
N LYS A 96 14.28 -15.71 -10.33
CA LYS A 96 14.22 -16.84 -9.39
C LYS A 96 14.97 -18.06 -9.96
N PRO A 97 15.41 -19.01 -9.11
CA PRO A 97 15.88 -20.32 -9.58
C PRO A 97 14.84 -20.99 -10.50
N HIS A 98 15.29 -21.55 -11.60
CA HIS A 98 14.45 -22.25 -12.54
C HIS A 98 14.21 -23.68 -12.07
N GLU A 99 12.97 -23.97 -11.73
CA GLU A 99 12.52 -25.25 -11.16
C GLU A 99 11.93 -26.21 -12.21
N GLY A 100 12.18 -25.95 -13.50
CA GLY A 100 11.62 -26.72 -14.61
C GLY A 100 10.38 -26.10 -15.27
N GLU A 101 10.01 -24.88 -14.88
CA GLU A 101 8.92 -24.12 -15.51
C GLU A 101 9.22 -23.83 -17.00
N THR A 102 8.26 -24.05 -17.89
CA THR A 102 8.42 -23.62 -19.29
C THR A 102 8.42 -22.09 -19.37
N ALA A 103 9.39 -21.53 -20.09
CA ALA A 103 9.37 -20.10 -20.41
C ALA A 103 8.11 -19.77 -21.22
N ASP A 104 7.32 -18.80 -20.75
CA ASP A 104 6.09 -18.34 -21.41
C ASP A 104 6.34 -17.13 -22.35
N PHE A 105 7.59 -16.72 -22.49
CA PHE A 105 7.98 -15.58 -23.32
C PHE A 105 7.52 -15.74 -24.77
N TYR A 106 6.86 -14.70 -25.29
CA TYR A 106 6.29 -14.62 -26.64
C TYR A 106 5.20 -15.65 -27.00
N THR A 107 4.69 -16.42 -26.03
CA THR A 107 3.50 -17.26 -26.29
C THR A 107 2.28 -16.40 -26.66
N GLN A 108 2.18 -15.21 -26.07
CA GLN A 108 1.23 -14.15 -26.40
C GLN A 108 1.86 -12.76 -26.17
N PRO A 109 1.25 -11.67 -26.68
CA PRO A 109 1.65 -10.31 -26.30
C PRO A 109 1.53 -10.13 -24.78
N ALA A 110 2.60 -9.66 -24.14
CA ALA A 110 2.54 -9.37 -22.71
C ALA A 110 1.61 -8.17 -22.44
N PRO A 111 0.77 -8.25 -21.39
CA PRO A 111 -0.10 -7.14 -21.02
C PRO A 111 0.74 -5.93 -20.57
N ARG A 112 0.24 -4.73 -20.86
CA ARG A 112 0.80 -3.51 -20.29
C ARG A 112 0.65 -3.53 -18.76
N PRO A 113 1.47 -2.76 -18.02
CA PRO A 113 1.43 -2.79 -16.55
C PRO A 113 0.06 -2.48 -15.93
N TRP A 114 -0.73 -1.61 -16.56
CA TRP A 114 -2.11 -1.29 -16.14
C TRP A 114 -3.16 -2.30 -16.62
N GLU A 115 -2.81 -3.18 -17.56
CA GLU A 115 -3.65 -4.30 -18.04
C GLU A 115 -3.40 -5.58 -17.24
N VAL A 116 -2.38 -5.62 -16.38
CA VAL A 116 -2.18 -6.72 -15.44
C VAL A 116 -3.35 -6.74 -14.48
N GLU A 117 -4.20 -7.75 -14.60
CA GLU A 117 -5.33 -7.97 -13.70
C GLU A 117 -4.81 -8.18 -12.28
N VAL A 118 -5.44 -7.55 -11.30
CA VAL A 118 -5.14 -7.63 -9.87
C VAL A 118 -6.46 -7.61 -9.12
N GLN A 119 -6.51 -8.27 -7.97
CA GLN A 119 -7.72 -8.24 -7.15
C GLN A 119 -7.82 -6.85 -6.53
N ALA A 120 -8.94 -6.16 -6.76
CA ALA A 120 -9.16 -4.85 -6.16
C ALA A 120 -9.21 -5.01 -4.63
N PRO A 121 -8.37 -4.29 -3.87
CA PRO A 121 -8.43 -4.34 -2.42
C PRO A 121 -9.73 -3.71 -1.90
N ALA A 122 -10.05 -3.95 -0.64
CA ALA A 122 -11.15 -3.25 0.02
C ALA A 122 -10.90 -1.73 -0.02
N LEU A 123 -11.95 -0.96 -0.34
CA LEU A 123 -11.87 0.50 -0.39
C LEU A 123 -11.36 1.05 0.95
N PHE A 124 -10.49 2.06 0.87
CA PHE A 124 -9.89 2.72 2.04
C PHE A 124 -9.09 1.77 2.96
N THR A 125 -8.46 0.75 2.38
CA THR A 125 -7.49 -0.11 3.08
C THR A 125 -6.12 -0.04 2.41
N ASN A 126 -5.06 0.12 3.21
CA ASN A 126 -3.69 0.06 2.72
C ASN A 126 -3.42 -1.33 2.12
N HIS A 127 -2.97 -1.36 0.87
CA HIS A 127 -2.66 -2.61 0.17
C HIS A 127 -1.39 -2.49 -0.67
N THR A 128 -0.57 -3.53 -0.63
CA THR A 128 0.62 -3.67 -1.50
C THR A 128 0.66 -5.10 -2.02
N GLU A 129 0.84 -5.26 -3.33
CA GLU A 129 0.89 -6.57 -3.98
C GLU A 129 1.93 -6.58 -5.09
N GLU A 130 2.69 -7.68 -5.18
CA GLU A 130 3.58 -7.93 -6.31
C GLU A 130 3.00 -9.02 -7.20
N LYS A 131 2.81 -8.73 -8.48
CA LYS A 131 2.27 -9.68 -9.44
C LYS A 131 3.22 -9.91 -10.60
N ARG A 132 3.50 -11.18 -10.89
CA ARG A 132 4.26 -11.58 -12.09
C ARG A 132 3.47 -11.20 -13.34
N VAL A 133 4.16 -10.56 -14.28
CA VAL A 133 3.57 -10.22 -15.58
C VAL A 133 3.54 -11.48 -16.46
N PRO A 134 2.36 -11.92 -16.92
CA PRO A 134 2.26 -13.06 -17.84
C PRO A 134 3.05 -12.86 -19.13
N TYR A 135 3.55 -13.96 -19.71
CA TYR A 135 4.22 -13.97 -21.03
C TYR A 135 5.54 -13.18 -21.10
N THR A 136 6.10 -12.81 -19.94
CA THR A 136 7.39 -12.11 -19.83
C THR A 136 8.53 -12.99 -19.34
N SER A 137 8.26 -14.27 -19.04
CA SER A 137 9.27 -15.11 -18.42
C SER A 137 10.24 -15.69 -19.44
N SER A 138 11.48 -15.26 -19.31
CA SER A 138 12.59 -15.76 -20.11
C SER A 138 13.55 -16.53 -19.21
N ILE A 139 14.01 -17.68 -19.71
CA ILE A 139 15.12 -18.38 -19.07
C ILE A 139 16.38 -17.64 -19.51
N LYS A 140 17.03 -16.97 -18.56
CA LYS A 140 18.34 -16.37 -18.80
C LYS A 140 19.41 -17.21 -18.15
N GLU A 141 20.57 -17.16 -18.77
CA GLU A 141 21.79 -17.62 -18.16
C GLU A 141 21.97 -16.90 -16.81
N CYS A 142 22.22 -17.67 -15.75
CA CYS A 142 22.41 -17.07 -14.45
C CYS A 142 23.75 -16.32 -14.45
N ASP A 143 23.71 -15.00 -14.23
CA ASP A 143 24.91 -14.15 -14.21
C ASP A 143 25.93 -14.65 -13.18
N SER A 144 25.46 -15.20 -12.05
CA SER A 144 26.34 -15.78 -11.04
C SER A 144 27.00 -17.10 -11.46
N CYS A 145 26.42 -17.84 -12.41
CA CYS A 145 26.92 -19.14 -12.84
C CYS A 145 27.46 -19.14 -14.28
N HIS A 146 27.38 -17.99 -14.98
CA HIS A 146 27.74 -17.80 -16.38
C HIS A 146 27.29 -18.96 -17.27
N SER A 147 26.00 -19.33 -17.20
CA SER A 147 25.41 -20.31 -18.13
C SER A 147 25.93 -21.75 -17.96
N LYS A 148 26.91 -21.97 -17.07
CA LYS A 148 27.48 -23.29 -16.77
C LYS A 148 26.51 -24.20 -16.01
N GLY A 149 25.41 -23.63 -15.48
CA GLY A 149 24.48 -24.33 -14.59
C GLY A 149 25.04 -24.60 -13.19
N THR A 150 26.22 -24.06 -12.89
CA THR A 150 27.01 -24.36 -11.69
C THR A 150 27.53 -23.08 -11.05
N LYS A 151 27.20 -22.79 -9.79
CA LYS A 151 28.00 -21.87 -8.98
C LYS A 151 29.12 -22.67 -8.33
N ALA A 152 30.35 -22.17 -8.34
CA ALA A 152 31.42 -22.80 -7.59
C ALA A 152 31.02 -22.79 -6.10
N CYS A 153 30.73 -23.96 -5.54
CA CYS A 153 30.55 -24.05 -4.09
C CYS A 153 31.88 -23.63 -3.46
N GLU A 154 31.86 -22.67 -2.54
CA GLU A 154 33.08 -22.18 -1.86
C GLU A 154 33.89 -23.30 -1.22
N LYS A 155 33.25 -24.43 -0.91
CA LYS A 155 33.88 -25.62 -0.34
C LYS A 155 34.46 -26.61 -1.37
N CYS A 156 34.01 -26.59 -2.64
CA CYS A 156 34.51 -27.52 -3.68
C CYS A 156 34.95 -26.83 -4.98
N THR A 157 35.07 -25.50 -4.98
CA THR A 157 35.69 -24.68 -6.05
C THR A 157 35.17 -24.96 -7.46
N GLY A 158 33.92 -25.41 -7.60
CA GLY A 158 33.28 -25.59 -8.90
C GLY A 158 33.59 -26.90 -9.61
N SER A 159 34.13 -27.90 -8.91
CA SER A 159 34.38 -29.25 -9.45
C SER A 159 33.11 -30.08 -9.72
N GLY A 160 31.93 -29.60 -9.29
CA GLY A 160 30.62 -30.21 -9.61
C GLY A 160 30.23 -31.42 -8.75
N TYR A 161 31.11 -31.83 -7.84
CA TYR A 161 30.85 -32.86 -6.84
C TYR A 161 31.55 -32.51 -5.54
N LYS A 162 31.10 -33.10 -4.43
CA LYS A 162 31.89 -33.15 -3.19
C LYS A 162 32.37 -34.59 -3.00
N SER A 163 33.56 -34.76 -2.44
CA SER A 163 34.00 -36.07 -1.98
C SER A 163 32.97 -36.59 -1.00
N CYS A 164 32.40 -37.77 -1.28
CA CYS A 164 31.40 -38.36 -0.42
C CYS A 164 31.95 -38.42 1.01
N LEU A 165 31.29 -37.75 1.96
CA LEU A 165 31.77 -37.64 3.33
C LEU A 165 31.93 -39.01 4.01
N LYS A 166 31.14 -39.99 3.57
CA LYS A 166 31.11 -41.33 4.14
C LYS A 166 32.31 -42.19 3.71
N CYS A 167 32.74 -42.08 2.45
CA CYS A 167 33.89 -42.84 1.94
C CYS A 167 35.11 -41.95 1.64
N ASN A 168 35.06 -40.68 2.05
CA ASN A 168 36.05 -39.65 1.74
C ASN A 168 36.49 -39.59 0.26
N GLY A 169 35.55 -39.83 -0.66
CA GLY A 169 35.81 -39.84 -2.11
C GLY A 169 36.34 -41.16 -2.71
N SER A 170 36.58 -42.21 -1.92
CA SER A 170 37.13 -43.47 -2.41
C SER A 170 36.15 -44.35 -3.23
N GLY A 171 34.85 -44.12 -3.07
CA GLY A 171 33.79 -44.99 -3.61
C GLY A 171 33.66 -46.34 -2.89
N LYS A 172 34.48 -46.64 -1.88
CA LYS A 172 34.48 -47.93 -1.16
C LYS A 172 34.55 -47.74 0.36
N GLU A 173 33.81 -48.56 1.08
CA GLU A 173 33.80 -48.67 2.53
C GLU A 173 34.12 -50.14 2.86
N GLU A 174 35.28 -50.40 3.48
CA GLU A 174 35.70 -51.73 3.95
C GLU A 174 35.47 -52.87 2.93
N GLU A 175 36.03 -52.69 1.72
CA GLU A 175 35.94 -53.62 0.57
C GLU A 175 34.58 -53.72 -0.13
N GLN A 176 33.53 -53.05 0.37
CA GLN A 176 32.25 -52.96 -0.32
C GLN A 176 32.03 -51.60 -0.99
N ASN A 177 31.21 -51.60 -2.03
CA ASN A 177 30.83 -50.37 -2.74
C ASN A 177 30.07 -49.44 -1.80
N CYS A 178 30.49 -48.18 -1.73
CA CYS A 178 29.84 -47.19 -0.88
C CYS A 178 28.40 -46.96 -1.37
N SER A 179 27.41 -47.34 -0.57
CA SER A 179 25.99 -47.21 -0.90
C SER A 179 25.52 -45.75 -0.94
N ALA A 180 26.16 -44.85 -0.18
CA ALA A 180 25.80 -43.44 -0.14
C ALA A 180 26.10 -42.70 -1.44
N CYS A 181 27.13 -43.13 -2.18
CA CYS A 181 27.51 -42.55 -3.48
C CYS A 181 27.46 -43.57 -4.63
N ASN A 182 26.87 -44.75 -4.43
CA ASN A 182 26.84 -45.86 -5.40
C ASN A 182 28.20 -46.11 -6.09
N ALA A 183 29.24 -46.24 -5.28
CA ALA A 183 30.63 -46.43 -5.72
C ALA A 183 31.25 -45.30 -6.56
N THR A 184 30.58 -44.16 -6.73
CA THR A 184 31.12 -43.04 -7.52
C THR A 184 32.11 -42.17 -6.74
N GLY A 185 32.06 -42.21 -5.40
CA GLY A 185 32.85 -41.33 -4.52
C GLY A 185 32.37 -39.88 -4.51
N LYS A 186 31.24 -39.57 -5.15
CA LYS A 186 30.78 -38.20 -5.44
C LYS A 186 29.37 -37.96 -4.92
N ASP A 187 29.18 -36.84 -4.22
CA ASP A 187 27.85 -36.31 -3.89
C ASP A 187 27.40 -35.34 -5.00
N SER A 188 26.24 -35.58 -5.61
CA SER A 188 25.69 -34.74 -6.67
C SER A 188 25.23 -33.38 -6.13
N VAL A 189 25.68 -32.30 -6.74
CA VAL A 189 25.18 -30.94 -6.44
C VAL A 189 24.07 -30.60 -7.44
N GLN A 190 22.91 -30.14 -6.95
CA GLN A 190 21.77 -29.77 -7.80
C GLN A 190 22.07 -28.54 -8.67
N LEU A 191 21.59 -28.60 -9.91
CA LEU A 191 21.72 -27.59 -10.96
C LEU A 191 20.85 -26.36 -10.67
N VAL A 192 21.36 -25.15 -10.90
CA VAL A 192 20.56 -23.92 -10.77
C VAL A 192 20.62 -23.11 -12.06
N LYS A 193 19.55 -23.18 -12.87
CA LYS A 193 19.25 -22.18 -13.91
C LYS A 193 18.47 -21.02 -13.25
N ASN A 194 18.39 -19.84 -13.87
CA ASN A 194 17.53 -18.75 -13.38
C ASN A 194 16.43 -18.44 -14.41
N THR A 195 15.20 -18.23 -13.93
CA THR A 195 14.09 -17.68 -14.72
C THR A 195 13.97 -16.20 -14.37
N ARG A 196 14.05 -15.32 -15.38
CA ARG A 196 13.77 -13.89 -15.24
C ARG A 196 12.38 -13.57 -15.74
N PHE A 197 11.69 -12.66 -15.08
CA PHE A 197 10.35 -12.22 -15.44
C PHE A 197 10.16 -10.79 -14.95
N PHE A 198 9.22 -10.05 -15.54
CA PHE A 198 8.81 -8.77 -14.98
C PHE A 198 7.79 -9.01 -13.87
N ILE A 199 7.85 -8.17 -12.83
CA ILE A 199 6.79 -8.04 -11.84
C ILE A 199 6.28 -6.62 -11.86
N VAL A 200 4.98 -6.46 -11.65
CA VAL A 200 4.34 -5.18 -11.38
C VAL A 200 4.04 -5.14 -9.89
N LYS A 201 4.51 -4.09 -9.23
CA LYS A 201 4.21 -3.76 -7.85
C LYS A 201 3.05 -2.78 -7.83
N LEU A 202 1.96 -3.17 -7.20
CA LEU A 202 0.86 -2.29 -6.84
C LEU A 202 1.05 -1.77 -5.43
N SER A 203 0.77 -0.48 -5.24
CA SER A 203 0.67 0.14 -3.93
C SER A 203 -0.53 1.07 -3.89
N SER A 204 -1.43 0.81 -2.94
CA SER A 204 -2.66 1.58 -2.71
C SER A 204 -2.70 2.13 -1.29
N PRO A 205 -1.96 3.21 -1.00
CA PRO A 205 -2.01 3.86 0.31
C PRO A 205 -3.32 4.61 0.53
N VAL A 206 -3.72 4.68 1.79
CA VAL A 206 -4.84 5.46 2.31
C VAL A 206 -4.24 6.62 3.09
N ASP A 207 -4.36 7.81 2.52
CA ASP A 207 -3.87 9.02 3.13
C ASP A 207 -5.03 9.81 3.76
N TRP A 208 -4.83 10.19 5.02
CA TRP A 208 -5.73 11.06 5.75
C TRP A 208 -5.33 12.51 5.51
N ILE A 209 -6.21 13.27 4.90
CA ILE A 209 -6.10 14.72 4.93
C ILE A 209 -6.80 15.16 6.21
N ASN A 210 -6.07 15.79 7.12
CA ASN A 210 -6.65 16.38 8.32
C ASN A 210 -7.08 17.81 7.96
N PRO A 211 -8.37 18.11 7.70
CA PRO A 211 -8.80 19.47 7.48
C PRO A 211 -8.82 20.17 8.84
N SER A 212 -7.66 20.62 9.32
CA SER A 212 -7.60 21.56 10.45
C SER A 212 -8.13 22.96 10.10
N ALA A 213 -8.76 23.10 8.93
CA ALA A 213 -9.52 24.27 8.55
C ALA A 213 -11.01 23.89 8.57
N GLU A 214 -11.74 24.45 9.52
CA GLU A 214 -13.17 24.68 9.39
C GLU A 214 -13.41 25.34 8.02
N LEU A 215 -13.80 24.58 7.01
CA LEU A 215 -14.36 25.17 5.80
C LEU A 215 -15.71 25.72 6.22
N LYS A 216 -15.74 27.02 6.53
CA LYS A 216 -16.98 27.80 6.52
C LYS A 216 -17.55 27.65 5.12
N ALA A 217 -18.55 26.79 4.97
CA ALA A 217 -19.32 26.72 3.74
C ALA A 217 -19.85 28.15 3.46
N PRO A 218 -19.65 28.70 2.25
CA PRO A 218 -20.31 29.92 1.86
C PRO A 218 -21.79 29.56 1.65
N VAL A 219 -22.59 29.69 2.70
CA VAL A 219 -24.05 29.77 2.54
C VAL A 219 -24.35 31.22 2.20
N PRO A 220 -24.80 31.56 0.98
CA PRO A 220 -25.49 32.81 0.78
C PRO A 220 -26.81 32.72 1.55
N TRP A 221 -27.29 33.86 2.05
CA TRP A 221 -28.53 34.07 2.81
C TRP A 221 -28.39 34.20 4.33
N GLN A 222 -28.33 35.48 4.72
CA GLN A 222 -28.65 36.09 6.01
C GLN A 222 -27.75 35.74 7.20
N GLN A 223 -26.59 36.40 7.24
CA GLN A 223 -26.09 36.92 8.52
C GLN A 223 -27.07 37.97 9.05
N THR A 224 -27.83 37.58 10.07
CA THR A 224 -28.21 38.51 11.15
C THR A 224 -27.81 37.81 12.44
N VAL A 225 -26.53 37.91 12.78
CA VAL A 225 -26.08 37.66 14.15
C VAL A 225 -26.12 39.00 14.86
N ILE A 226 -26.85 39.00 15.97
CA ILE A 226 -27.19 40.13 16.82
C ILE A 226 -25.91 40.88 17.23
N SER A 227 -25.91 42.16 16.86
CA SER A 227 -25.16 43.23 17.50
C SER A 227 -25.52 43.32 18.99
N GLY A 228 -24.51 43.35 19.86
CA GLY A 228 -24.64 43.93 21.20
C GLY A 228 -24.11 43.06 22.34
N PHE A 229 -22.82 43.14 22.60
CA PHE A 229 -22.37 43.35 23.97
C PHE A 229 -21.43 44.55 23.96
N ALA A 230 -21.91 45.62 24.58
CA ALA A 230 -21.25 46.90 24.64
C ALA A 230 -19.90 46.79 25.37
N GLU A 231 -18.98 47.60 24.89
CA GLU A 231 -17.73 47.97 25.54
C GLU A 231 -17.96 48.43 26.98
N GLY A 232 -16.99 48.12 27.85
CA GLY A 232 -16.81 48.80 29.13
C GLY A 232 -16.95 47.91 30.35
N LEU A 233 -15.83 47.38 30.84
CA LEU A 233 -15.23 47.85 32.09
C LEU A 233 -13.84 47.24 32.25
N SER A 234 -12.87 48.14 32.41
CA SER A 234 -11.49 47.91 32.78
C SER A 234 -11.40 47.61 34.27
N LEU A 235 -10.77 46.49 34.64
CA LEU A 235 -9.71 46.30 35.65
C LEU A 235 -9.58 44.82 36.00
#